data_AF-A0A9N9QW75-F1
#
_entry.id   AF-A0A9N9QW75-F1
#
_cell.length_a   1.000
_cell.length_b   1.000
_cell.length_c   1.000
_cell.angle_alpha   90.00
_cell.angle_beta   90.00
_cell.angle_gamma   90.00
#
_symmetry.space_group_name_H-M   'P 1'
#
loop_
_entity.id
_entity.type
_entity.pdbx_description
1 polymer ?
#
loop_
_entity_poly.entity_id
_entity_poly.type
_entity_poly.pdbx_seq_one_letter_code
_entity_poly.pdbx_strand_id
1 'polypeptide(L)'
;MKNAKSFSENVVLAYFNELASTYKPSSLWTTYSMQKSTLKMKNGVDINLYSNLLAFLKRRSDGFIKKKSKVLSSNDVEKFLRDAPDSQYLATKVSLIFGINSAYRRQELHNITTNDIENRGIMLLVKIPNTKNKIPRSFIIDGPFCNVVEKYEALRTTKAKNNNFFHNYQKGHSFRTTSATLLADSGADILTLKRHGGWRSNAVAESYIEDSIQNKANISAKITRAINLEPQTKKFCPEPRPSTSTDNIFLFTTNDELPCSSAAFQEVSSSPTFTLTQNNDIMNSNNNNNNVCS
;
A
#
# COMPACT_ATOMS: atom_id res chain seq x y z
N MET A 1 17.33 -16.87 29.28
CA MET A 1 18.29 -17.95 29.54
C MET A 1 19.70 -17.40 29.85
N LYS A 2 19.84 -16.51 30.85
CA LYS A 2 21.19 -16.14 31.33
C LYS A 2 21.62 -17.23 32.32
N ASN A 3 22.84 -17.76 32.17
CA ASN A 3 23.43 -18.80 33.05
C ASN A 3 22.85 -20.23 32.94
N ALA A 4 22.26 -20.60 31.79
CA ALA A 4 21.82 -21.98 31.56
C ALA A 4 23.04 -22.91 31.36
N LYS A 5 23.11 -24.01 32.11
CA LYS A 5 24.19 -25.01 32.01
C LYS A 5 24.06 -25.92 30.78
N SER A 6 22.86 -26.04 30.23
CA SER A 6 22.58 -26.81 29.01
C SER A 6 21.49 -26.13 28.18
N PHE A 7 21.49 -26.39 26.88
CA PHE A 7 20.54 -25.87 25.91
C PHE A 7 19.78 -26.99 25.20
N SER A 8 19.54 -28.11 25.90
CA SER A 8 18.79 -29.23 25.34
C SER A 8 17.35 -28.84 25.01
N GLU A 9 16.71 -29.61 24.14
CA GLU A 9 15.33 -29.34 23.72
C GLU A 9 14.37 -29.21 24.91
N ASN A 10 14.47 -30.10 25.90
CA ASN A 10 13.61 -30.05 27.09
C ASN A 10 13.79 -28.76 27.91
N VAL A 11 15.02 -28.25 28.04
CA VAL A 11 15.29 -27.00 28.77
C VAL A 11 14.71 -25.81 28.01
N VAL A 12 14.91 -25.77 26.70
CA VAL A 12 14.35 -24.69 25.85
C VAL A 12 12.81 -24.77 25.84
N LEU A 13 12.25 -25.97 25.75
CA LEU A 13 10.80 -26.20 25.79
C LEU A 13 10.20 -25.73 27.13
N ALA A 14 10.82 -26.06 28.26
CA ALA A 14 10.37 -25.60 29.58
C ALA A 14 10.36 -24.06 29.66
N TYR A 15 11.42 -23.42 29.15
CA TYR A 15 11.50 -21.96 29.06
C TYR A 15 10.37 -21.36 28.20
N PHE A 16 10.11 -21.91 27.02
CA PHE A 16 9.02 -21.44 26.16
C PHE A 16 7.63 -21.74 26.73
N ASN A 17 7.49 -22.80 27.52
CA ASN A 17 6.24 -23.10 28.22
C ASN A 17 5.93 -22.08 29.31
N GLU A 18 6.94 -21.67 30.07
CA GLU A 18 6.82 -20.58 31.05
C GLU A 18 6.42 -19.27 30.35
N LEU A 19 7.10 -18.89 29.27
CA LEU A 19 6.78 -17.67 28.51
C LEU A 19 5.37 -17.71 27.90
N ALA A 20 4.89 -18.88 27.47
CA ALA A 20 3.58 -19.02 26.87
C ALA A 20 2.42 -18.67 27.83
N SER A 21 2.67 -18.67 29.14
CA SER A 21 1.69 -18.20 30.14
C SER A 21 1.37 -16.70 30.02
N THR A 22 2.35 -15.92 29.55
CA THR A 22 2.27 -14.44 29.55
C THR A 22 2.29 -13.86 28.13
N TYR A 23 3.01 -14.49 27.21
CA TYR A 23 3.27 -13.96 25.88
C TYR A 23 2.22 -14.44 24.87
N LYS A 24 1.77 -13.53 24.02
CA LYS A 24 0.97 -13.89 22.85
C LYS A 24 1.80 -14.77 21.90
N PRO A 25 1.17 -15.65 21.11
CA PRO A 25 1.88 -16.53 20.18
C PRO A 25 2.86 -15.79 19.25
N SER A 26 2.47 -14.63 18.73
CA SER A 26 3.37 -13.79 17.91
C SER A 26 4.62 -13.29 18.65
N SER A 27 4.49 -12.91 19.92
CA SER A 27 5.63 -12.53 20.77
C SER A 27 6.50 -13.74 21.07
N LEU A 28 5.88 -14.90 21.32
CA LEU A 28 6.56 -16.16 21.57
C LEU A 28 7.44 -16.58 20.37
N TRP A 29 6.92 -16.49 19.15
CA TRP A 29 7.69 -16.73 17.92
C TRP A 29 8.81 -15.71 17.70
N THR A 30 8.61 -14.47 18.13
CA THR A 30 9.67 -13.45 18.08
C THR A 30 10.80 -13.82 19.05
N THR A 31 10.46 -14.20 20.28
CA THR A 31 11.43 -14.71 21.24
C THR A 31 12.14 -15.96 20.73
N TYR A 32 11.42 -16.91 20.12
CA TYR A 32 12.01 -18.07 19.46
C TYR A 32 13.02 -17.68 18.39
N SER A 33 12.68 -16.74 17.52
CA SER A 33 13.56 -16.29 16.44
C SER A 33 14.83 -15.62 16.97
N MET A 34 14.70 -14.82 18.04
CA MET A 34 15.85 -14.22 18.73
C MET A 34 16.73 -15.28 19.38
N GLN A 35 16.13 -16.24 20.09
CA GLN A 35 16.89 -17.33 20.75
C GLN A 35 17.55 -18.24 19.72
N LYS A 36 16.87 -18.56 18.61
CA LYS A 36 17.43 -19.35 17.51
C LYS A 36 18.71 -18.74 16.97
N SER A 37 18.68 -17.45 16.69
CA SER A 37 19.86 -16.73 16.19
C SER A 37 20.97 -16.67 17.24
N THR A 38 20.60 -16.37 18.49
CA THR A 38 21.55 -16.19 19.59
C THR A 38 22.26 -17.50 19.96
N LEU A 39 21.52 -18.59 20.14
CA LEU A 39 22.06 -19.90 20.51
C LEU A 39 22.90 -20.49 19.40
N LYS A 40 22.50 -20.29 18.14
CA LYS A 40 23.32 -20.70 16.99
C LYS A 40 24.66 -19.97 16.96
N MET A 41 24.65 -18.65 17.12
CA MET A 41 25.88 -17.85 17.04
C MET A 41 26.80 -18.01 18.25
N LYS A 42 26.26 -18.05 19.48
CA LYS A 42 27.06 -18.01 20.70
C LYS A 42 27.37 -19.38 21.27
N ASN A 43 26.53 -20.38 20.99
CA ASN A 43 26.62 -21.70 21.61
C ASN A 43 26.72 -22.83 20.57
N GLY A 44 26.62 -22.53 19.27
CA GLY A 44 26.62 -23.55 18.21
C GLY A 44 25.39 -24.46 18.21
N VAL A 45 24.33 -24.09 18.94
CA VAL A 45 23.13 -24.93 19.10
C VAL A 45 22.05 -24.47 18.11
N ASP A 46 21.64 -25.37 17.20
CA ASP A 46 20.56 -25.09 16.26
C ASP A 46 19.21 -25.62 16.76
N ILE A 47 18.48 -24.77 17.49
CA ILE A 47 17.14 -25.09 18.01
C ILE A 47 16.06 -25.22 16.90
N ASN A 48 16.42 -25.05 15.62
CA ASN A 48 15.54 -25.39 14.51
C ASN A 48 15.34 -26.90 14.38
N LEU A 49 16.24 -27.69 14.94
CA LEU A 49 16.17 -29.16 14.93
C LEU A 49 15.25 -29.70 16.05
N TYR A 50 14.79 -28.83 16.95
CA TYR A 50 13.97 -29.21 18.10
C TYR A 50 12.50 -29.34 17.69
N SER A 51 12.12 -30.55 17.26
CA SER A 51 10.79 -30.85 16.70
C SER A 51 9.66 -30.67 17.72
N ASN A 52 9.85 -31.07 18.98
CA ASN A 52 8.85 -30.92 20.04
C ASN A 52 8.63 -29.45 20.38
N LEU A 53 9.72 -28.66 20.44
CA LEU A 53 9.65 -27.22 20.59
C LEU A 53 8.88 -26.56 19.45
N LEU A 54 9.20 -26.90 18.20
CA LEU A 54 8.50 -26.36 17.04
C LEU A 54 7.01 -26.75 17.03
N ALA A 55 6.69 -28.01 17.34
CA ALA A 55 5.32 -28.50 17.43
C ALA A 55 4.54 -27.77 18.54
N PHE A 56 5.16 -27.53 19.69
CA PHE A 56 4.58 -26.75 20.78
C PHE A 56 4.26 -25.31 20.34
N LEU A 57 5.21 -24.62 19.71
CA LEU A 57 5.02 -23.23 19.25
C LEU A 57 3.94 -23.10 18.17
N LYS A 58 3.88 -24.07 17.23
CA LYS A 58 2.83 -24.13 16.20
C LYS A 58 1.45 -24.28 16.83
N ARG A 59 1.26 -25.28 17.69
CA ARG A 59 -0.01 -25.52 18.40
C ARG A 59 -0.50 -24.32 19.20
N ARG A 60 0.42 -23.59 19.85
CA ARG A 60 0.07 -22.35 20.57
C ARG A 60 -0.42 -21.23 19.65
N SER A 61 -0.13 -21.30 18.35
CA SER A 61 -0.50 -20.29 17.37
C SER A 61 -1.78 -20.64 16.62
N ASP A 62 -2.30 -21.85 16.76
CA ASP A 62 -3.51 -22.29 16.07
C ASP A 62 -4.69 -21.42 16.49
N GLY A 63 -5.45 -20.95 15.49
CA GLY A 63 -6.59 -20.04 15.69
C GLY A 63 -6.22 -18.65 16.21
N PHE A 64 -4.93 -18.30 16.38
CA PHE A 64 -4.55 -16.99 16.89
C PHE A 64 -4.81 -15.89 15.86
N ILE A 65 -5.77 -15.03 16.15
CA ILE A 65 -6.09 -13.85 15.34
C ILE A 65 -5.33 -12.64 15.88
N LYS A 66 -4.50 -12.03 15.04
CA LYS A 66 -3.75 -10.82 15.41
C LYS A 66 -4.69 -9.62 15.51
N LYS A 67 -4.57 -8.85 16.59
CA LYS A 67 -5.21 -7.53 16.70
C LYS A 67 -4.65 -6.60 15.62
N LYS A 68 -5.50 -6.16 14.70
CA LYS A 68 -5.17 -5.12 13.70
C LYS A 68 -5.56 -3.74 14.25
N SER A 69 -4.92 -2.67 13.76
CA SER A 69 -5.36 -1.29 14.03
C SER A 69 -6.72 -1.04 13.37
N LYS A 70 -7.53 -0.14 13.93
CA LYS A 70 -8.77 0.30 13.29
C LYS A 70 -8.45 0.87 11.90
N VAL A 71 -9.17 0.39 10.89
CA VAL A 71 -9.14 0.90 9.52
C VAL A 71 -10.15 2.04 9.45
N LEU A 72 -9.75 3.17 8.87
CA LEU A 72 -10.66 4.31 8.71
C LEU A 72 -11.54 4.09 7.48
N SER A 73 -12.82 4.41 7.57
CA SER A 73 -13.71 4.44 6.40
C SER A 73 -13.45 5.69 5.54
N SER A 74 -13.95 5.70 4.31
CA SER A 74 -13.91 6.88 3.43
C SER A 74 -14.56 8.10 4.12
N ASN A 75 -15.70 7.89 4.77
CA ASN A 75 -16.40 8.93 5.53
C ASN A 75 -15.60 9.42 6.74
N ASP A 76 -14.89 8.54 7.47
CA ASP A 76 -14.01 8.96 8.57
C ASP A 76 -12.88 9.88 8.07
N VAL A 77 -12.30 9.54 6.92
CA VAL A 77 -11.22 10.31 6.29
C VAL A 77 -11.73 11.67 5.83
N GLU A 78 -12.83 11.69 5.08
CA GLU A 78 -13.46 12.91 4.58
C GLU A 78 -13.84 13.85 5.73
N LYS A 79 -14.57 13.33 6.73
CA LYS A 79 -14.99 14.08 7.90
C LYS A 79 -13.80 14.66 8.66
N PHE A 80 -12.73 13.89 8.83
CA PHE A 80 -11.54 14.38 9.51
C PHE A 80 -10.84 15.49 8.71
N LEU A 81 -10.68 15.34 7.40
CA LEU A 81 -10.03 16.34 6.56
C LEU A 81 -10.84 17.65 6.48
N ARG A 82 -12.17 17.55 6.47
CA ARG A 82 -13.07 18.70 6.39
C ARG A 82 -13.28 19.39 7.74
N ASP A 83 -13.64 18.64 8.78
CA ASP A 83 -14.19 19.21 10.01
C ASP A 83 -13.12 19.46 11.09
N ALA A 84 -12.00 18.73 11.08
CA ALA A 84 -10.98 18.88 12.11
C ALA A 84 -10.24 20.22 11.97
N PRO A 85 -9.98 20.97 13.06
CA PRO A 85 -9.33 22.27 12.97
C PRO A 85 -7.85 22.16 12.59
N ASP A 86 -7.43 22.94 11.60
CA ASP A 86 -6.03 22.93 11.12
C ASP A 86 -5.04 23.40 12.18
N SER A 87 -5.45 24.31 13.08
CA SER A 87 -4.62 24.80 14.18
C SER A 87 -4.05 23.67 15.06
N GLN A 88 -4.77 22.55 15.16
CA GLN A 88 -4.35 21.39 15.93
C GLN A 88 -3.92 20.21 15.05
N TYR A 89 -4.58 20.00 13.90
CA TYR A 89 -4.48 18.74 13.16
C TYR A 89 -3.84 18.86 11.77
N LEU A 90 -3.42 20.04 11.31
CA LEU A 90 -2.89 20.22 9.95
C LEU A 90 -1.77 19.22 9.59
N ALA A 91 -0.75 19.09 10.44
CA ALA A 91 0.33 18.11 10.22
C ALA A 91 -0.18 16.66 10.18
N THR A 92 -1.22 16.33 10.96
CA THR A 92 -1.85 15.00 10.99
C THR A 92 -2.70 14.78 9.74
N LYS A 93 -3.39 15.81 9.22
CA LYS A 93 -4.12 15.74 7.94
C LYS A 93 -3.18 15.48 6.79
N VAL A 94 -2.06 16.22 6.71
CA VAL A 94 -1.03 15.98 5.68
C VAL A 94 -0.42 14.59 5.82
N SER A 95 -0.14 14.15 7.05
CA SER A 95 0.32 12.78 7.32
C SER A 95 -0.69 11.71 6.86
N LEU A 96 -1.99 11.96 7.06
CA LEU A 96 -3.07 11.07 6.62
C LEU A 96 -3.14 11.03 5.09
N ILE A 97 -3.12 12.18 4.43
CA ILE A 97 -3.11 12.32 2.96
C ILE A 97 -1.94 11.54 2.37
N PHE A 98 -0.73 11.76 2.92
CA PHE A 98 0.45 11.02 2.51
C PHE A 98 0.24 9.53 2.73
N GLY A 99 -0.20 9.11 3.91
CA GLY A 99 -0.42 7.69 4.22
C GLY A 99 -1.46 6.99 3.33
N ILE A 100 -2.54 7.68 2.96
CA ILE A 100 -3.62 7.15 2.12
C ILE A 100 -3.22 7.08 0.65
N ASN A 101 -2.57 8.11 0.10
CA ASN A 101 -2.21 8.12 -1.32
C ASN A 101 -1.02 7.21 -1.66
N SER A 102 -0.38 6.63 -0.65
CA SER A 102 0.95 6.07 -0.82
C SER A 102 1.17 4.72 -0.14
N ALA A 103 0.31 4.38 0.82
CA ALA A 103 0.45 3.24 1.70
C ALA A 103 1.84 3.13 2.37
N TYR A 104 2.63 4.21 2.53
CA TYR A 104 4.01 4.09 3.04
C TYR A 104 4.10 3.72 4.52
N ARG A 105 5.26 3.18 4.91
CA ARG A 105 5.56 2.87 6.32
C ARG A 105 5.86 4.15 7.08
N ARG A 106 5.60 4.13 8.39
CA ARG A 106 5.90 5.23 9.30
C ARG A 106 7.34 5.78 9.17
N GLN A 107 8.33 4.89 9.09
CA GLN A 107 9.73 5.31 8.94
C GLN A 107 10.04 5.92 7.57
N GLU A 108 9.34 5.47 6.52
CA GLU A 108 9.49 6.03 5.18
C GLU A 108 8.94 7.47 5.18
N LEU A 109 7.75 7.70 5.74
CA LEU A 109 7.15 9.04 5.86
C LEU A 109 7.96 9.98 6.78
N HIS A 110 8.51 9.47 7.87
CA HIS A 110 9.35 10.25 8.79
C HIS A 110 10.62 10.79 8.13
N ASN A 111 11.16 10.06 7.14
CA ASN A 111 12.43 10.38 6.50
C ASN A 111 12.30 11.21 5.22
N ILE A 112 11.07 11.49 4.76
CA ILE A 112 10.83 12.39 3.62
C ILE A 112 11.36 13.77 3.96
N THR A 113 12.04 14.40 3.00
CA THR A 113 12.53 15.78 3.09
C THR A 113 11.74 16.71 2.19
N THR A 114 11.88 18.02 2.38
CA THR A 114 11.26 19.02 1.48
C THR A 114 11.75 18.89 0.04
N ASN A 115 13.01 18.50 -0.16
CA ASN A 115 13.61 18.30 -1.49
C ASN A 115 13.00 17.11 -2.25
N ASP A 116 12.32 16.21 -1.53
CA ASP A 116 11.68 15.05 -2.14
C ASP A 116 10.27 15.38 -2.68
N ILE A 117 9.78 16.60 -2.48
CA ILE A 117 8.45 17.04 -2.90
C ILE A 117 8.61 18.02 -4.06
N GLU A 118 8.08 17.65 -5.22
CA GLU A 118 8.08 18.49 -6.41
C GLU A 118 6.69 19.04 -6.68
N ASN A 119 6.55 20.36 -6.65
CA ASN A 119 5.32 21.03 -7.06
C ASN A 119 5.24 21.10 -8.60
N ARG A 120 4.17 20.54 -9.17
CA ARG A 120 3.89 20.54 -10.62
C ARG A 120 2.61 21.33 -10.94
N GLY A 121 2.27 22.30 -10.10
CA GLY A 121 1.10 23.17 -10.22
C GLY A 121 -0.16 22.51 -9.68
N ILE A 122 -0.77 21.61 -10.47
CA ILE A 122 -2.04 20.95 -10.11
C ILE A 122 -1.87 19.72 -9.22
N MET A 123 -0.64 19.26 -9.06
CA MET A 123 -0.30 18.04 -8.33
C MET A 123 1.08 18.14 -7.69
N LEU A 124 1.27 17.40 -6.60
CA LEU A 124 2.55 17.24 -5.91
C LEU A 124 3.09 15.84 -6.20
N LEU A 125 4.31 15.77 -6.75
CA LEU A 125 5.03 14.51 -6.90
C LEU A 125 5.94 14.33 -5.69
N VAL A 126 5.64 13.32 -4.87
CA VAL A 126 6.44 13.00 -3.68
C VAL A 126 7.31 11.78 -3.97
N LYS A 127 8.62 11.97 -3.90
CA LYS A 127 9.65 10.94 -4.12
C LYS A 127 10.06 10.31 -2.79
N ILE A 128 10.29 9.02 -2.78
CA ILE A 128 10.85 8.30 -1.63
C ILE A 128 12.02 7.46 -2.13
N PRO A 129 13.25 7.97 -2.01
CA PRO A 129 14.43 7.26 -2.50
C PRO A 129 14.72 6.00 -1.66
N ASN A 130 14.48 6.06 -0.35
CA ASN A 130 14.84 5.01 0.59
C ASN A 130 13.59 4.28 1.11
N THR A 131 13.33 3.09 0.58
CA THR A 131 12.27 2.19 1.09
C THR A 131 12.85 1.00 1.85
N LYS A 132 12.03 0.31 2.66
CA LYS A 132 12.43 -0.94 3.33
C LYS A 132 13.02 -1.97 2.35
N ASN A 133 12.55 -1.98 1.11
CA ASN A 133 12.96 -2.92 0.08
C ASN A 133 14.13 -2.42 -0.79
N LYS A 134 14.69 -1.22 -0.48
CA LYS A 134 15.73 -0.52 -1.26
C LYS A 134 15.33 -0.22 -2.71
N ILE A 135 14.02 -0.13 -2.97
CA ILE A 135 13.47 0.23 -4.27
C ILE A 135 12.84 1.61 -4.13
N PRO A 136 13.37 2.66 -4.79
CA PRO A 136 12.76 3.97 -4.82
C PRO A 136 11.34 3.91 -5.37
N ARG A 137 10.44 4.71 -4.80
CA ARG A 137 9.07 4.85 -5.31
C ARG A 137 8.63 6.30 -5.17
N SER A 138 7.63 6.68 -5.93
CA SER A 138 6.99 7.99 -5.84
C SER A 138 5.48 7.84 -5.87
N PHE A 139 4.77 8.88 -5.47
CA PHE A 139 3.32 8.95 -5.57
C PHE A 139 2.89 10.39 -5.86
N ILE A 140 1.69 10.52 -6.37
CA ILE A 140 1.09 11.80 -6.71
C ILE A 140 0.04 12.12 -5.64
N ILE A 141 0.02 13.37 -5.23
CA ILE A 141 -1.09 13.97 -4.50
C ILE A 141 -1.72 14.97 -5.46
N ASP A 142 -3.02 14.84 -5.69
CA ASP A 142 -3.78 15.70 -6.59
C ASP A 142 -5.03 16.27 -5.91
N GLY A 143 -5.68 17.19 -6.63
CA GLY A 143 -6.97 17.75 -6.24
C GLY A 143 -6.97 18.46 -4.88
N PRO A 144 -8.05 18.34 -4.09
CA PRO A 144 -8.23 19.12 -2.85
C PRO A 144 -7.19 18.80 -1.78
N PHE A 145 -6.46 17.68 -1.91
CA PHE A 145 -5.39 17.33 -1.00
C PHE A 145 -4.17 18.25 -1.14
N CYS A 146 -3.87 18.77 -2.34
CA CYS A 146 -2.72 19.65 -2.56
C CYS A 146 -2.80 20.89 -1.67
N ASN A 147 -3.97 21.53 -1.62
CA ASN A 147 -4.22 22.74 -0.82
C ASN A 147 -3.88 22.54 0.66
N VAL A 148 -4.15 21.35 1.21
CA VAL A 148 -3.86 21.03 2.62
C VAL A 148 -2.35 20.87 2.84
N VAL A 149 -1.64 20.27 1.88
CA VAL A 149 -0.18 20.10 1.93
C VAL A 149 0.53 21.44 1.78
N GLU A 150 0.10 22.28 0.84
CA GLU A 150 0.65 23.62 0.62
C GLU A 150 0.45 24.52 1.85
N LYS A 151 -0.73 24.46 2.48
CA LYS A 151 -0.98 25.19 3.73
C LYS A 151 -0.02 24.78 4.85
N TYR A 152 0.30 23.48 4.94
CA TYR A 152 1.28 22.99 5.91
C TYR A 152 2.70 23.44 5.58
N GLU A 153 3.08 23.39 4.31
CA GLU A 153 4.40 23.82 3.83
C GLU A 153 4.62 25.32 4.08
N ALA A 154 3.62 26.16 3.83
CA ALA A 154 3.70 27.61 4.08
C ALA A 154 3.90 27.97 5.57
N LEU A 155 3.38 27.15 6.49
CA LEU A 155 3.52 27.35 7.94
C LEU A 155 4.78 26.69 8.52
N ARG A 156 5.54 25.97 7.69
CA ARG A 156 6.72 25.23 8.13
C ARG A 156 7.85 26.21 8.46
N THR A 157 8.49 26.02 9.62
CA THR A 157 9.65 26.82 9.99
C THR A 157 10.89 26.40 9.21
N THR A 158 11.63 27.36 8.66
CA THR A 158 12.92 27.12 7.97
C THR A 158 14.10 26.96 8.93
N LYS A 159 13.89 27.25 10.23
CA LYS A 159 14.92 27.25 11.28
C LYS A 159 15.25 25.87 11.85
N ALA A 160 14.60 24.81 11.38
CA ALA A 160 14.84 23.46 11.90
C ALA A 160 16.21 22.93 11.46
N LYS A 161 16.88 22.19 12.35
CA LYS A 161 18.20 21.59 12.07
C LYS A 161 18.14 20.49 10.99
N ASN A 162 16.97 19.87 10.80
CA ASN A 162 16.77 18.78 9.86
C ASN A 162 15.84 19.20 8.71
N ASN A 163 16.14 18.71 7.51
CA ASN A 163 15.34 19.01 6.31
C ASN A 163 14.11 18.10 6.15
N ASN A 164 13.80 17.26 7.16
CA ASN A 164 12.66 16.34 7.14
C ASN A 164 11.35 17.11 7.00
N PHE A 165 10.49 16.75 6.05
CA PHE A 165 9.21 17.40 5.76
C PHE A 165 8.24 17.40 6.95
N PHE A 166 8.30 16.38 7.81
CA PHE A 166 7.58 16.36 9.08
C PHE A 166 8.58 16.53 10.24
N HIS A 167 8.45 17.62 11.01
CA HIS A 167 9.30 17.84 12.20
C HIS A 167 9.04 16.83 13.32
N ASN A 168 7.80 16.35 13.46
CA ASN A 168 7.44 15.34 14.47
C ASN A 168 6.31 14.45 13.97
N TYR A 169 6.63 13.19 13.65
CA TYR A 169 5.66 12.20 13.16
C TYR A 169 5.36 11.14 14.25
N GLN A 170 4.23 11.30 14.93
CA GLN A 170 3.85 10.43 16.07
C GLN A 170 2.72 9.46 15.76
N LYS A 171 1.77 9.86 14.90
CA LYS A 171 0.52 9.13 14.64
C LYS A 171 0.51 8.60 13.20
N GLY A 172 -0.23 7.52 12.94
CA GLY A 172 -0.43 7.01 11.57
C GLY A 172 -0.18 5.52 11.35
N HIS A 173 -0.19 4.70 12.40
CA HIS A 173 -0.08 3.25 12.26
C HIS A 173 -1.20 2.62 11.41
N SER A 174 -2.39 3.23 11.40
CA SER A 174 -3.54 2.76 10.62
C SER A 174 -3.57 3.24 9.17
N PHE A 175 -2.79 4.25 8.79
CA PHE A 175 -2.95 4.91 7.48
C PHE A 175 -2.60 3.99 6.32
N ARG A 176 -1.51 3.23 6.42
CA ARG A 176 -1.14 2.24 5.42
C ARG A 176 -2.20 1.16 5.22
N THR A 177 -2.78 0.67 6.32
CA THR A 177 -3.85 -0.35 6.26
C THR A 177 -5.13 0.26 5.68
N THR A 178 -5.47 1.48 6.07
CA THR A 178 -6.60 2.26 5.54
C THR A 178 -6.48 2.45 4.03
N SER A 179 -5.32 2.91 3.57
CA SER A 179 -4.98 3.08 2.16
C SER A 179 -5.25 1.81 1.33
N ALA A 180 -4.73 0.68 1.81
CA ALA A 180 -4.88 -0.61 1.14
C ALA A 180 -6.33 -1.10 1.11
N THR A 181 -7.07 -0.95 2.22
CA THR A 181 -8.48 -1.34 2.31
C THR A 181 -9.34 -0.47 1.39
N LEU A 182 -9.19 0.86 1.41
CA LEU A 182 -9.93 1.76 0.52
C LEU A 182 -9.70 1.42 -0.96
N LEU A 183 -8.45 1.11 -1.33
CA LEU A 183 -8.11 0.71 -2.70
C LEU A 183 -8.68 -0.67 -3.07
N ALA A 184 -8.70 -1.62 -2.13
CA ALA A 184 -9.35 -2.92 -2.36
C ALA A 184 -10.88 -2.76 -2.51
N ASP A 185 -11.50 -1.95 -1.68
CA ASP A 185 -12.95 -1.67 -1.70
C ASP A 185 -13.38 -0.93 -2.98
N SER A 186 -12.47 -0.15 -3.61
CA SER A 186 -12.70 0.44 -4.93
C SER A 186 -12.61 -0.55 -6.08
N GLY A 187 -12.33 -1.84 -5.82
CA GLY A 187 -12.23 -2.89 -6.82
C GLY A 187 -10.87 -2.97 -7.53
N ALA A 188 -9.80 -2.43 -6.94
CA ALA A 188 -8.47 -2.54 -7.52
C ALA A 188 -8.00 -4.00 -7.60
N ASP A 189 -7.28 -4.32 -8.68
CA ASP A 189 -6.70 -5.65 -8.85
C ASP A 189 -5.48 -5.88 -7.93
N ILE A 190 -5.07 -7.15 -7.85
CA ILE A 190 -3.93 -7.57 -7.03
C ILE A 190 -2.63 -6.85 -7.41
N LEU A 191 -2.43 -6.57 -8.70
CA LEU A 191 -1.20 -5.93 -9.18
C LEU A 191 -1.14 -4.46 -8.74
N THR A 192 -2.25 -3.74 -8.85
CA THR A 192 -2.41 -2.36 -8.40
C THR A 192 -2.16 -2.27 -6.89
N LEU A 193 -2.78 -3.15 -6.10
CA LEU A 193 -2.54 -3.22 -4.66
C LEU A 193 -1.05 -3.51 -4.35
N LYS A 194 -0.43 -4.47 -5.03
CA LYS A 194 1.01 -4.80 -4.84
C LYS A 194 1.91 -3.61 -5.14
N ARG A 195 1.68 -2.91 -6.24
CA ARG A 195 2.46 -1.73 -6.64
C ARG A 195 2.29 -0.59 -5.63
N HIS A 196 1.06 -0.32 -5.24
CA HIS A 196 0.70 0.68 -4.24
C HIS A 196 1.39 0.43 -2.88
N GLY A 197 1.16 -0.74 -2.28
CA GLY A 197 1.76 -1.07 -0.99
C GLY A 197 3.25 -1.42 -1.04
N GLY A 198 3.80 -1.78 -2.20
CA GLY A 198 5.20 -2.19 -2.34
C GLY A 198 5.45 -3.57 -1.74
N TRP A 199 4.50 -4.47 -1.95
CA TRP A 199 4.57 -5.86 -1.48
C TRP A 199 5.27 -6.73 -2.51
N ARG A 200 6.24 -7.54 -2.05
CA ARG A 200 6.94 -8.51 -2.91
C ARG A 200 6.06 -9.73 -3.21
N SER A 201 5.42 -10.28 -2.17
CA SER A 201 4.48 -11.40 -2.30
C SER A 201 3.02 -10.92 -2.43
N ASN A 202 2.18 -11.76 -3.02
CA ASN A 202 0.75 -11.49 -3.15
C ASN A 202 0.02 -11.66 -1.81
N ALA A 203 0.44 -12.59 -0.95
CA ALA A 203 -0.26 -12.98 0.27
C ALA A 203 -0.75 -11.80 1.15
N VAL A 204 0.03 -10.73 1.28
CA VAL A 204 -0.41 -9.56 2.07
C VAL A 204 -1.47 -8.76 1.31
N ALA A 205 -1.30 -8.57 0.00
CA ALA A 205 -2.24 -7.84 -0.84
C ALA A 205 -3.56 -8.62 -1.03
N GLU A 206 -3.50 -9.94 -1.21
CA GLU A 206 -4.65 -10.85 -1.28
C GLU A 206 -5.54 -10.70 -0.04
N SER A 207 -4.95 -10.64 1.16
CA SER A 207 -5.72 -10.48 2.40
C SER A 207 -6.61 -9.22 2.43
N TYR A 208 -6.23 -8.13 1.75
CA TYR A 208 -7.07 -6.93 1.67
C TYR A 208 -8.26 -7.12 0.71
N ILE A 209 -8.06 -7.84 -0.39
CA ILE A 209 -9.11 -8.17 -1.35
C ILE A 209 -10.11 -9.17 -0.74
N GLU A 210 -9.58 -10.17 -0.02
CA GLU A 210 -10.38 -11.17 0.70
C GLU A 210 -11.17 -10.57 1.86
N ASP A 211 -10.64 -9.55 2.54
CA ASP A 211 -11.34 -8.87 3.63
C ASP A 211 -12.40 -7.86 3.10
N SER A 212 -12.33 -7.45 1.82
CA SER A 212 -13.24 -6.45 1.24
C SER A 212 -14.70 -6.92 1.17
N ILE A 213 -15.57 -6.26 1.93
CA ILE A 213 -17.01 -6.51 1.93
C ILE A 213 -17.62 -6.11 0.59
N GLN A 214 -17.18 -4.99 0.01
CA GLN A 214 -17.69 -4.52 -1.28
C GLN A 214 -17.38 -5.51 -2.39
N ASN A 215 -16.18 -6.08 -2.40
CA ASN A 215 -15.82 -7.11 -3.37
C ASN A 215 -16.69 -8.37 -3.21
N LYS A 216 -16.91 -8.84 -1.97
CA LYS A 216 -17.82 -9.96 -1.69
C LYS A 216 -19.25 -9.67 -2.15
N ALA A 217 -19.76 -8.46 -1.91
CA ALA A 217 -21.08 -8.02 -2.36
C ALA A 217 -21.17 -8.00 -3.90
N ASN A 218 -20.14 -7.49 -4.58
CA ASN A 218 -20.06 -7.47 -6.03
C ASN A 218 -20.04 -8.87 -6.63
N ILE A 219 -19.25 -9.80 -6.05
CA ILE A 219 -19.21 -11.21 -6.46
C ILE A 219 -20.58 -11.86 -6.27
N SER A 220 -21.20 -11.67 -5.11
CA SER A 220 -22.55 -12.16 -4.82
C SER A 220 -23.56 -11.67 -5.87
N ALA A 221 -23.58 -10.37 -6.15
CA ALA A 221 -24.47 -9.78 -7.15
C ALA A 221 -24.24 -10.32 -8.57
N LYS A 222 -22.99 -10.61 -8.95
CA LYS A 222 -22.69 -11.25 -10.25
C LYS A 222 -23.26 -12.67 -10.32
N ILE A 223 -23.13 -13.45 -9.26
CA ILE A 223 -23.69 -14.80 -9.19
C ILE A 223 -25.21 -14.74 -9.26
N THR A 224 -25.87 -13.86 -8.49
CA THR A 224 -27.32 -13.68 -8.50
C THR A 224 -27.86 -13.34 -9.89
N ARG A 225 -27.17 -12.46 -10.62
CA ARG A 225 -27.52 -12.11 -12.01
C ARG A 225 -27.36 -13.28 -12.97
N ALA A 226 -26.27 -14.04 -12.84
CA ALA A 226 -26.02 -15.20 -13.70
C ALA A 226 -27.10 -16.30 -13.58
N ILE A 227 -27.78 -16.37 -12.43
CA ILE A 227 -28.88 -17.32 -12.18
C ILE A 227 -30.28 -16.69 -12.36
N ASN A 228 -30.37 -15.48 -12.92
CA ASN A 228 -31.62 -14.73 -13.13
C ASN A 228 -32.50 -14.56 -11.87
N LEU A 229 -31.92 -14.64 -10.67
CA LEU A 229 -32.62 -14.43 -9.40
C LEU A 229 -32.59 -12.96 -8.98
N GLU A 230 -32.65 -12.02 -9.93
CA GLU A 230 -32.66 -10.61 -9.57
C GLU A 230 -33.76 -10.37 -8.52
N PRO A 231 -33.44 -9.73 -7.38
CA PRO A 231 -34.47 -9.31 -6.46
C PRO A 231 -35.40 -8.41 -7.26
N GLN A 232 -36.66 -8.82 -7.38
CA GLN A 232 -37.72 -7.94 -7.88
C GLN A 232 -37.74 -6.71 -6.97
N THR A 233 -36.98 -5.68 -7.31
CA THR A 233 -37.20 -4.37 -6.73
C THR A 233 -38.57 -3.97 -7.24
N LYS A 234 -39.62 -4.25 -6.44
CA LYS A 234 -40.87 -3.53 -6.56
C LYS A 234 -40.48 -2.05 -6.52
N LYS A 235 -40.43 -1.42 -7.68
CA LYS A 235 -40.50 0.03 -7.77
C LYS A 235 -41.77 0.38 -7.03
N PHE A 236 -41.63 0.94 -5.83
CA PHE A 236 -42.73 1.63 -5.19
C PHE A 236 -42.93 2.90 -6.03
N CYS A 237 -43.67 2.78 -7.12
CA CYS A 237 -44.24 3.94 -7.76
C CYS A 237 -45.23 4.51 -6.73
N PRO A 238 -45.08 5.76 -6.26
CA PRO A 238 -46.21 6.40 -5.62
C PRO A 238 -47.35 6.41 -6.64
N GLU A 239 -48.51 5.95 -6.18
CA GLU A 239 -49.77 5.95 -6.92
C GLU A 239 -49.94 7.29 -7.66
N PRO A 240 -50.32 7.31 -8.95
CA PRO A 240 -50.62 8.56 -9.62
C PRO A 240 -51.83 9.19 -8.93
N ARG A 241 -51.67 10.41 -8.40
CA ARG A 241 -52.82 11.22 -8.01
C ARG A 241 -53.68 11.45 -9.26
N PRO A 242 -55.02 11.38 -9.17
CA PRO A 242 -55.87 11.72 -10.30
C PRO A 242 -55.72 13.21 -10.61
N SER A 243 -55.01 13.53 -11.70
CA SER A 243 -55.06 14.84 -12.33
C SER A 243 -56.09 14.79 -13.44
N THR A 244 -57.26 15.36 -13.14
CA THR A 244 -58.25 15.78 -14.12
C THR A 244 -57.66 16.90 -14.98
N SER A 245 -57.35 16.61 -16.24
CA SER A 245 -57.77 17.44 -17.39
C SER A 245 -57.21 16.89 -18.70
N THR A 246 -58.14 16.47 -19.53
CA THR A 246 -58.13 16.20 -20.97
C THR A 246 -57.31 17.23 -21.77
N ASP A 247 -56.40 16.79 -22.67
CA ASP A 247 -56.72 16.53 -24.09
C ASP A 247 -55.46 16.30 -24.97
N ASN A 248 -55.56 15.19 -25.73
CA ASN A 248 -55.13 14.91 -27.11
C ASN A 248 -53.66 14.85 -27.59
N ILE A 249 -53.22 13.59 -27.77
CA ILE A 249 -52.72 12.91 -29.00
C ILE A 249 -51.58 13.59 -29.79
N PHE A 250 -50.41 12.93 -29.84
CA PHE A 250 -49.89 12.32 -31.08
C PHE A 250 -48.83 11.24 -30.79
N LEU A 251 -49.04 10.06 -31.38
CA LEU A 251 -48.18 8.89 -31.34
C LEU A 251 -47.23 8.92 -32.54
N PHE A 252 -45.92 8.78 -32.34
CA PHE A 252 -45.05 8.13 -33.32
C PHE A 252 -43.95 7.34 -32.60
N THR A 253 -44.05 6.02 -32.75
CA THR A 253 -42.98 5.05 -32.60
C THR A 253 -41.91 5.24 -33.67
N THR A 254 -40.64 5.13 -33.30
CA THR A 254 -39.67 4.28 -34.02
C THR A 254 -38.52 3.93 -33.07
N ASN A 255 -38.27 2.63 -32.95
CA ASN A 255 -36.98 2.08 -32.57
C ASN A 255 -35.90 2.64 -33.50
N ASP A 256 -34.72 2.93 -32.98
CA ASP A 256 -33.49 2.61 -33.71
C ASP A 256 -32.30 2.55 -32.75
N GLU A 257 -31.68 1.38 -32.77
CA GLU A 257 -30.35 1.06 -32.27
C GLU A 257 -29.29 1.53 -33.31
N LEU A 258 -28.02 1.57 -32.86
CA LEU A 258 -26.74 1.61 -33.62
C LEU A 258 -26.15 2.99 -34.00
N PRO A 259 -24.83 3.09 -34.32
CA PRO A 259 -23.68 2.31 -33.85
C PRO A 259 -22.40 3.15 -33.54
N CYS A 260 -21.41 2.44 -32.99
CA CYS A 260 -19.99 2.75 -33.08
C CYS A 260 -19.54 2.88 -34.54
N SER A 261 -18.77 3.92 -34.89
CA SER A 261 -17.89 3.88 -36.06
C SER A 261 -16.57 4.60 -35.83
N SER A 262 -15.54 3.89 -36.27
CA SER A 262 -14.15 4.20 -36.51
C SER A 262 -13.89 5.45 -37.35
N ALA A 263 -12.79 6.15 -37.04
CA ALA A 263 -12.04 6.90 -38.04
C ALA A 263 -10.54 6.65 -37.84
N ALA A 264 -9.96 5.93 -38.78
CA ALA A 264 -8.52 5.86 -39.00
C ALA A 264 -8.04 7.19 -39.62
N PHE A 265 -6.83 7.63 -39.29
CA PHE A 265 -6.07 8.54 -40.13
C PHE A 265 -4.60 8.09 -40.20
N GLN A 266 -4.10 8.16 -41.43
CA GLN A 266 -2.89 7.57 -42.01
C GLN A 266 -1.57 7.80 -41.25
N GLU A 267 -0.77 6.74 -41.26
CA GLU A 267 0.68 6.76 -41.15
C GLU A 267 1.32 7.50 -42.35
N VAL A 268 2.29 8.37 -42.06
CA VAL A 268 3.30 8.79 -43.04
C VAL A 268 4.67 8.49 -42.45
N SER A 269 5.36 7.57 -43.14
CA SER A 269 6.71 7.12 -42.91
C SER A 269 7.75 8.19 -43.26
N SER A 270 8.75 8.38 -42.41
CA SER A 270 10.12 8.72 -42.84
C SER A 270 11.13 8.44 -41.72
N SER A 271 11.84 7.34 -41.84
CA SER A 271 13.06 7.03 -41.07
C SER A 271 14.24 7.85 -41.61
N PRO A 272 15.29 8.03 -40.79
CA PRO A 272 16.63 7.85 -41.33
C PRO A 272 17.37 6.75 -40.58
N THR A 273 17.79 5.78 -41.38
CA THR A 273 18.82 4.78 -41.13
C THR A 273 20.15 5.46 -40.75
N PHE A 274 20.80 5.01 -39.67
CA PHE A 274 22.23 5.23 -39.47
C PHE A 274 22.97 3.91 -39.59
N THR A 275 23.73 3.80 -40.67
CA THR A 275 24.59 2.68 -41.04
C THR A 275 25.84 2.61 -40.17
N LEU A 276 26.14 1.40 -39.67
CA LEU A 276 27.48 1.01 -39.24
C LEU A 276 28.40 0.98 -40.47
N THR A 277 29.49 1.73 -40.43
CA THR A 277 30.66 1.50 -41.29
C THR A 277 31.82 1.04 -40.42
N GLN A 278 32.22 -0.21 -40.62
CA GLN A 278 33.59 -0.64 -40.41
C GLN A 278 34.46 0.05 -41.48
N ASN A 279 35.62 0.56 -41.09
CA ASN A 279 36.83 0.41 -41.88
C ASN A 279 38.03 0.34 -40.95
N ASN A 280 38.80 -0.74 -41.13
CA ASN A 280 40.14 -0.93 -40.62
C ASN A 280 41.09 0.10 -41.25
N ASP A 281 42.12 0.50 -40.51
CA ASP A 281 43.54 0.38 -40.88
C ASP A 281 44.39 1.19 -39.87
N ILE A 282 45.19 0.55 -39.01
CA ILE A 282 46.57 0.05 -39.19
C ILE A 282 47.60 1.01 -38.54
N MET A 283 48.49 0.38 -37.75
CA MET A 283 49.83 0.79 -37.27
C MET A 283 50.04 1.56 -35.95
N ASN A 284 50.57 0.78 -35.01
CA ASN A 284 51.84 0.97 -34.27
C ASN A 284 52.04 2.19 -33.38
N SER A 285 52.32 1.91 -32.09
CA SER A 285 53.68 2.05 -31.51
C SER A 285 53.66 2.50 -30.05
N ASN A 286 54.09 1.57 -29.19
CA ASN A 286 55.02 1.75 -28.07
C ASN A 286 54.65 2.50 -26.77
N ASN A 287 55.00 1.76 -25.71
CA ASN A 287 55.72 2.17 -24.49
C ASN A 287 54.94 2.65 -23.25
N ASN A 288 54.95 1.76 -22.25
CA ASN A 288 55.62 1.94 -20.95
C ASN A 288 55.54 3.34 -20.31
N ASN A 289 54.88 3.44 -19.15
CA ASN A 289 55.63 3.42 -17.88
C ASN A 289 54.73 3.49 -16.63
N ASN A 290 55.24 2.81 -15.61
CA ASN A 290 54.88 2.86 -14.20
C ASN A 290 55.02 4.26 -13.59
N ASN A 291 54.18 4.55 -12.58
CA ASN A 291 54.47 5.23 -11.29
C ASN A 291 53.11 5.41 -10.59
N VAL A 292 52.78 4.83 -9.44
CA VAL A 292 53.41 4.86 -8.10
C VAL A 292 53.78 6.25 -7.62
N CYS A 293 52.94 6.80 -6.74
CA CYS A 293 53.18 7.69 -5.59
C CYS A 293 51.83 8.30 -5.21
N SER A 294 51.42 8.51 -3.97
CA SER A 294 51.87 8.12 -2.63
C SER A 294 50.67 8.39 -1.71
#